data_AF-A0A840NXG2-F1
#
_entry.id   AF-A0A840NXG2-F1
#
_cell.length_a   1.000
_cell.length_b   1.000
_cell.length_c   1.000
_cell.angle_alpha   90.00
_cell.angle_beta   90.00
_cell.angle_gamma   90.00
#
_symmetry.space_group_name_H-M   'P 1'
#
loop_
_entity.id
_entity.type
_entity.pdbx_description
1 polymer ?
#
loop_
_entity_poly.entity_id
_entity_poly.type
_entity_poly.pdbx_seq_one_letter_code
_entity_poly.pdbx_strand_id
1 'polypeptide(L)'
;MAVADLQLMCGSTWSFTKSKYKDLHKSDSTASSLSSISLSDSTLVFNQNASKGYQILRIGSEQYGGAYYDKAYSAEGNVQIKLSAFLNNDGLFDPQKTDRILIYGDVSGTSVIHMQNFSKISKKNISDGGSQSNFNCSSFWNSTRRFF
;
A
#
# COMPACT_ATOMS: atom_id res chain seq x y z
N MET A 1 6.33 0.63 -24.21
CA MET A 1 6.14 0.57 -22.75
C MET A 1 5.62 -0.82 -22.41
N ALA A 2 6.15 -1.47 -21.38
CA ALA A 2 5.57 -2.72 -20.90
C ALA A 2 4.33 -2.38 -20.06
N VAL A 3 3.22 -3.07 -20.34
CA VAL A 3 1.95 -2.89 -19.64
C VAL A 3 1.74 -4.12 -18.76
N ALA A 4 1.38 -3.89 -17.50
CA ALA A 4 1.11 -4.95 -16.53
C ALA A 4 -0.17 -4.64 -15.77
N ASP A 5 -1.26 -5.31 -16.13
CA ASP A 5 -2.57 -5.16 -15.50
C ASP A 5 -2.86 -6.36 -14.62
N LEU A 6 -3.32 -6.12 -13.40
CA LEU A 6 -3.66 -7.16 -12.45
C LEU A 6 -5.15 -7.15 -12.13
N GLN A 7 -5.80 -8.31 -12.26
CA GLN A 7 -7.19 -8.49 -11.87
C GLN A 7 -7.30 -9.59 -10.83
N LEU A 8 -7.93 -9.29 -9.69
CA LEU A 8 -8.21 -10.25 -8.62
C LEU A 8 -9.71 -10.30 -8.36
N MET A 9 -10.27 -11.49 -8.33
CA MET A 9 -11.72 -11.70 -8.20
C MET A 9 -12.04 -12.88 -7.26
N CYS A 10 -13.28 -12.97 -6.79
CA CYS A 10 -13.85 -14.18 -6.19
C CYS A 10 -13.04 -14.75 -5.01
N GLY A 11 -12.70 -13.94 -4.01
CA GLY A 11 -11.95 -14.36 -2.83
C GLY A 11 -10.45 -14.53 -3.05
N SER A 12 -9.94 -14.17 -4.23
CA SER A 12 -8.50 -14.28 -4.55
C SER A 12 -7.64 -13.45 -3.59
N THR A 13 -6.46 -13.98 -3.26
CA THR A 13 -5.46 -13.28 -2.44
C THR A 13 -4.15 -13.15 -3.20
N TRP A 14 -3.65 -11.93 -3.39
CA TRP A 14 -2.32 -11.69 -3.92
C TRP A 14 -1.36 -11.29 -2.80
N SER A 15 -0.27 -12.04 -2.66
CA SER A 15 0.81 -11.73 -1.72
C SER A 15 1.94 -11.00 -2.42
N PHE A 16 2.07 -9.71 -2.14
CA PHE A 16 3.13 -8.85 -2.63
C PHE A 16 4.39 -9.05 -1.80
N THR A 17 5.33 -9.83 -2.33
CA THR A 17 6.62 -10.13 -1.67
C THR A 17 7.75 -9.31 -2.29
N LYS A 18 8.72 -8.89 -1.47
CA LYS A 18 9.92 -8.22 -1.96
C LYS A 18 10.70 -9.15 -2.90
N SER A 19 11.30 -8.58 -3.94
CA SER A 19 12.16 -9.35 -4.83
C SER A 19 13.33 -9.94 -4.04
N LYS A 20 13.69 -11.20 -4.32
CA LYS A 20 14.80 -11.89 -3.65
C LYS A 20 16.19 -11.41 -4.12
N TYR A 21 16.25 -10.53 -5.11
CA TYR A 21 17.50 -9.99 -5.65
C TYR A 21 18.06 -8.93 -4.71
N LYS A 22 19.03 -9.34 -3.90
CA LYS A 22 19.76 -8.51 -2.94
C LYS A 22 20.96 -7.75 -3.54
N ASP A 23 21.20 -7.88 -4.84
CA ASP A 23 22.45 -7.38 -5.42
C ASP A 23 22.34 -5.92 -5.85
N LEU A 24 23.30 -5.15 -5.32
CA LEU A 24 23.85 -3.90 -5.85
C LEU A 24 22.96 -2.65 -5.74
N HIS A 25 23.13 -1.94 -4.61
CA HIS A 25 23.35 -0.49 -4.61
C HIS A 25 22.31 0.40 -5.33
N LYS A 26 21.07 -0.06 -5.50
CA LYS A 26 19.99 0.70 -6.13
C LYS A 26 18.80 0.83 -5.18
N SER A 27 18.48 2.08 -4.88
CA SER A 27 17.32 2.51 -4.08
C SER A 27 15.97 2.00 -4.58
N ASP A 28 15.91 1.41 -5.78
CA ASP A 28 14.67 1.03 -6.46
C ASP A 28 14.24 -0.43 -6.26
N SER A 29 15.04 -1.28 -5.59
CA SER A 29 14.73 -2.72 -5.39
C SER A 29 13.47 -3.01 -4.55
N THR A 30 12.85 -1.97 -4.00
CA THR A 30 11.73 -2.03 -3.06
C THR A 30 10.41 -1.57 -3.68
N ALA A 31 10.46 -1.00 -4.89
CA ALA A 31 9.29 -0.58 -5.63
C ALA A 31 8.93 -1.59 -6.72
N SER A 32 7.65 -1.94 -6.84
CA SER A 32 7.10 -2.64 -8.00
C SER A 32 6.04 -1.77 -8.66
N SER A 33 5.89 -1.91 -9.98
CA SER A 33 4.98 -1.06 -10.76
C SER A 33 3.99 -1.91 -11.53
N LEU A 34 2.71 -1.50 -11.50
CA LEU A 34 1.63 -1.99 -12.33
C LEU A 34 1.05 -0.84 -13.15
N SER A 35 0.49 -1.15 -14.32
CA SER A 35 -0.25 -0.19 -15.13
C SER A 35 -1.64 0.04 -14.54
N SER A 36 -2.34 -1.03 -14.17
CA SER A 36 -3.62 -0.94 -13.47
C SER A 36 -3.84 -2.13 -12.53
N ILE A 37 -4.74 -1.94 -11.57
CA ILE A 37 -5.24 -3.02 -10.71
C ILE A 37 -6.77 -2.94 -10.59
N SER A 38 -7.44 -4.07 -10.74
CA SER A 38 -8.86 -4.22 -10.47
C SER A 38 -9.08 -5.32 -9.43
N LEU A 39 -9.77 -4.97 -8.35
CA LEU A 39 -10.01 -5.83 -7.20
C LEU A 39 -11.52 -6.01 -7.04
N SER A 40 -11.98 -7.26 -7.02
CA SER A 40 -13.37 -7.60 -6.73
C SER A 40 -13.40 -8.72 -5.68
N ASP A 41 -14.05 -8.48 -4.54
CA ASP A 41 -14.14 -9.45 -3.42
C ASP A 41 -12.79 -10.15 -3.13
N SER A 42 -11.71 -9.38 -3.02
CA SER A 42 -10.34 -9.91 -3.03
C SER A 42 -9.45 -9.27 -1.99
N THR A 43 -8.30 -9.91 -1.71
CA THR A 43 -7.34 -9.45 -0.71
C THR A 43 -5.97 -9.19 -1.32
N LEU A 44 -5.42 -8.00 -1.09
CA LEU A 44 -4.03 -7.66 -1.36
C LEU A 44 -3.22 -7.70 -0.06
N VAL A 45 -2.12 -8.44 -0.02
CA VAL A 45 -1.30 -8.59 1.19
C VAL A 45 0.14 -8.20 0.92
N PHE A 46 0.64 -7.20 1.64
CA PHE A 46 2.07 -6.88 1.68
C PHE A 46 2.74 -7.86 2.64
N ASN A 47 3.53 -8.78 2.08
CA ASN A 47 4.09 -9.87 2.85
C ASN A 47 5.53 -9.57 3.30
N GLN A 48 5.72 -9.46 4.61
CA GLN A 48 7.00 -9.26 5.27
C GLN A 48 7.80 -10.57 5.41
N ASN A 49 8.15 -11.24 4.30
CA ASN A 49 9.04 -12.39 4.42
C ASN A 49 10.48 -11.91 4.73
N ALA A 50 10.86 -12.04 6.01
CA ALA A 50 12.21 -12.17 6.58
C ALA A 50 13.24 -11.01 6.48
N SER A 51 13.06 -9.98 5.65
CA SER A 51 13.99 -8.83 5.63
C SER A 51 13.31 -7.54 6.06
N LYS A 52 13.82 -6.92 7.14
CA LYS A 52 13.44 -5.57 7.58
C LYS A 52 13.41 -4.60 6.40
N GLY A 53 12.27 -3.97 6.16
CA GLY A 53 12.11 -2.95 5.12
C GLY A 53 10.64 -2.76 4.76
N TYR A 54 10.33 -1.57 4.30
CA TYR A 54 9.04 -1.24 3.67
C TYR A 54 9.00 -1.78 2.25
N GLN A 55 7.83 -1.73 1.61
CA GLN A 55 7.62 -2.01 0.19
C GLN A 55 6.77 -0.90 -0.45
N ILE A 56 7.01 -0.60 -1.73
CA ILE A 56 6.19 0.36 -2.49
C ILE A 56 5.55 -0.35 -3.69
N LEU A 57 4.23 -0.26 -3.81
CA LEU A 57 3.50 -0.60 -5.04
C LEU A 57 3.11 0.69 -5.77
N ARG A 58 3.63 0.89 -6.97
CA ARG A 58 3.23 1.97 -7.88
C ARG A 58 2.20 1.43 -8.85
N ILE A 59 1.14 2.19 -9.08
CA ILE A 59 0.05 1.81 -9.99
C ILE A 59 -0.21 2.99 -10.92
N GLY A 60 -0.32 2.74 -12.21
CA GLY A 60 -0.51 3.77 -13.22
C GLY A 60 0.81 4.36 -13.72
N SER A 61 0.71 5.49 -14.41
CA SER A 61 1.83 6.11 -15.11
C SER A 61 2.09 7.52 -14.62
N GLU A 62 3.35 7.79 -14.25
CA GLU A 62 3.84 9.12 -13.89
C GLU A 62 4.06 9.95 -15.18
N GLN A 63 3.01 10.49 -15.80
CA GLN A 63 3.18 11.29 -17.04
C GLN A 63 3.30 12.79 -16.78
N TYR A 64 4.37 13.39 -17.33
CA TYR A 64 4.51 14.82 -17.52
C TYR A 64 3.91 15.22 -18.87
N GLY A 65 2.81 15.98 -18.88
CA GLY A 65 2.44 16.81 -20.03
C GLY A 65 1.36 16.31 -21.00
N GLY A 66 0.51 15.35 -20.66
CA GLY A 66 -0.62 14.98 -21.54
C GLY A 66 -1.63 14.05 -20.89
N ALA A 67 -2.90 14.41 -20.99
CA ALA A 67 -4.02 13.72 -20.36
C ALA A 67 -4.26 12.33 -20.95
N TYR A 68 -4.00 11.30 -20.16
CA TYR A 68 -4.76 10.05 -20.21
C TYR A 68 -4.94 9.57 -18.77
N TYR A 69 -6.11 9.83 -18.22
CA TYR A 69 -6.54 9.34 -16.92
C TYR A 69 -7.14 7.95 -17.11
N ASP A 70 -6.27 6.96 -17.34
CA ASP A 70 -6.73 5.57 -17.34
C ASP A 70 -7.05 5.15 -15.90
N LYS A 71 -8.07 4.29 -15.76
CA LYS A 71 -8.43 3.67 -14.49
C LYS A 71 -7.24 2.86 -13.99
N ALA A 72 -6.50 3.44 -13.05
CA ALA A 72 -5.34 2.83 -12.43
C ALA A 72 -5.78 1.87 -11.32
N TYR A 73 -6.86 2.19 -10.62
CA TYR A 73 -7.37 1.38 -9.51
C TYR A 73 -8.89 1.28 -9.51
N SER A 74 -9.41 0.05 -9.42
CA SER A 74 -10.82 -0.19 -9.06
C SER A 74 -10.96 -1.20 -7.95
N ALA A 75 -11.93 -0.95 -7.07
CA ALA A 75 -12.35 -1.87 -6.03
C ALA A 75 -13.87 -2.06 -6.05
N GLU A 76 -14.32 -3.31 -5.99
CA GLU A 76 -15.74 -3.68 -5.97
C GLU A 76 -16.00 -4.78 -4.92
N GLY A 77 -17.10 -4.66 -4.19
CA GLY A 77 -17.44 -5.61 -3.13
C GLY A 77 -16.50 -5.53 -1.93
N ASN A 78 -16.16 -6.68 -1.35
CA ASN A 78 -15.34 -6.79 -0.14
C ASN A 78 -13.85 -6.85 -0.50
N VAL A 79 -13.27 -5.70 -0.83
CA VAL A 79 -11.83 -5.58 -1.08
C VAL A 79 -11.08 -5.25 0.20
N GLN A 80 -10.05 -6.04 0.51
CA GLN A 80 -9.19 -5.86 1.67
C GLN A 80 -7.74 -5.66 1.26
N ILE A 81 -7.05 -4.72 1.88
CA ILE A 81 -5.62 -4.48 1.70
C ILE A 81 -4.94 -4.60 3.05
N LYS A 82 -3.94 -5.46 3.17
CA LYS A 82 -3.15 -5.65 4.38
C LYS A 82 -1.77 -5.04 4.17
N LEU A 83 -1.46 -3.99 4.92
CA LEU A 83 -0.21 -3.24 4.83
C LEU A 83 0.41 -3.01 6.19
N SER A 84 1.72 -2.89 6.23
CA SER A 84 2.45 -2.65 7.47
C SER A 84 2.74 -1.18 7.65
N ALA A 85 2.54 -0.65 8.87
CA ALA A 85 2.80 0.74 9.15
C ALA A 85 3.52 0.92 10.49
N PHE A 86 4.43 1.89 10.54
CA PHE A 86 5.17 2.21 11.77
C PHE A 86 4.96 3.68 12.12
N LEU A 87 4.48 3.93 13.34
CA LEU A 87 4.19 5.27 13.83
C LEU A 87 5.28 5.74 14.80
N ASN A 88 5.94 6.83 14.46
CA ASN A 88 6.91 7.47 15.33
C ASN A 88 6.22 8.18 16.51
N ASN A 89 7.01 8.59 17.50
CA ASN A 89 6.52 9.25 18.71
C ASN A 89 5.89 10.61 18.46
N ASP A 90 6.24 11.24 17.34
CA ASP A 90 5.67 12.49 16.85
C ASP A 90 4.31 12.29 16.14
N GLY A 91 3.83 11.04 16.03
CA GLY A 91 2.60 10.71 15.33
C GLY A 91 2.73 10.68 13.81
N LEU A 92 3.96 10.71 13.27
CA LEU A 92 4.22 10.59 11.84
C LEU A 92 4.60 9.16 11.46
N PHE A 93 4.22 8.72 10.26
CA PHE A 93 4.65 7.42 9.75
C PHE A 93 6.13 7.45 9.38
N ASP A 94 6.87 6.42 9.78
CA ASP A 94 8.27 6.26 9.38
C ASP A 94 8.32 5.79 7.92
N PRO A 95 8.82 6.62 6.99
CA PRO A 95 8.87 6.31 5.56
C PRO A 95 9.77 5.12 5.23
N GLN A 96 10.64 4.71 6.16
CA GLN A 96 11.55 3.57 6.00
C GLN A 96 11.00 2.28 6.63
N LYS A 97 9.81 2.31 7.21
CA LYS A 97 9.19 1.16 7.89
C LYS A 97 7.71 0.98 7.59
N THR A 98 7.15 1.81 6.71
CA THR A 98 5.74 1.81 6.34
C THR A 98 5.58 1.45 4.88
N ASP A 99 4.78 0.43 4.60
CA ASP A 99 4.42 0.01 3.25
C ASP A 99 3.57 1.08 2.55
N ARG A 100 3.70 1.16 1.23
CA ARG A 100 3.14 2.25 0.42
C ARG A 100 2.45 1.75 -0.83
N ILE A 101 1.34 2.40 -1.16
CA ILE A 101 0.68 2.28 -2.45
C ILE A 101 0.61 3.68 -3.05
N LEU A 102 1.24 3.87 -4.21
CA LEU A 102 1.26 5.13 -4.96
C LEU A 102 0.44 4.92 -6.24
N ILE A 103 -0.64 5.68 -6.39
CA ILE A 103 -1.54 5.54 -7.55
C ILE A 103 -1.47 6.82 -8.39
N TYR A 104 -1.19 6.64 -9.68
CA TYR A 104 -1.05 7.67 -10.69
C TYR A 104 -2.09 7.44 -11.79
N GLY A 105 -3.32 7.90 -11.55
CA GLY A 105 -4.44 7.75 -12.48
C GLY A 105 -5.76 7.72 -11.74
N ASP A 106 -6.82 7.28 -12.43
CA ASP A 106 -8.16 7.29 -11.86
C ASP A 106 -8.35 6.16 -10.86
N VAL A 107 -8.98 6.52 -9.73
CA VAL A 107 -9.30 5.61 -8.63
C VAL A 107 -10.81 5.54 -8.49
N SER A 108 -11.35 4.33 -8.38
CA SER A 108 -12.77 4.09 -8.16
C SER A 108 -13.01 2.99 -7.14
N GLY A 109 -14.14 3.05 -6.44
CA GLY A 109 -14.54 2.01 -5.49
C GLY A 109 -14.11 2.26 -4.04
N THR A 110 -14.18 1.22 -3.21
CA THR A 110 -13.82 1.29 -1.79
C THR A 110 -13.13 0.00 -1.35
N SER A 111 -12.12 0.15 -0.51
CA SER A 111 -11.34 -0.95 0.04
C SER A 111 -11.09 -0.73 1.52
N VAL A 112 -11.06 -1.81 2.29
CA VAL A 112 -10.72 -1.79 3.71
C VAL A 112 -9.22 -1.98 3.87
N ILE A 113 -8.56 -1.03 4.52
CA ILE A 113 -7.14 -1.14 4.85
C ILE A 113 -6.99 -1.75 6.25
N HIS A 114 -6.31 -2.88 6.34
CA HIS A 114 -5.88 -3.50 7.59
C HIS A 114 -4.40 -3.20 7.82
N MET A 115 -4.11 -2.48 8.90
CA MET A 115 -2.73 -2.27 9.32
C MET A 115 -2.23 -3.46 10.14
N GLN A 116 -1.10 -4.02 9.73
CA GLN A 116 -0.39 -5.07 10.45
C GLN A 116 0.92 -4.53 11.03
N ASN A 117 1.43 -5.16 12.10
CA ASN A 117 2.70 -4.78 12.75
C ASN A 117 2.80 -3.29 13.15
N PHE A 118 1.66 -2.70 13.52
CA PHE A 118 1.58 -1.33 14.01
C PHE A 118 2.24 -1.21 15.38
N SER A 119 3.42 -0.61 15.41
CA SER A 119 4.17 -0.35 16.65
C SER A 119 4.23 1.15 16.89
N LYS A 120 3.70 1.59 18.03
CA LYS A 120 3.94 2.90 18.62
C LYS A 120 5.04 2.69 19.65
N ILE A 121 6.16 3.42 19.56
CA ILE A 121 7.15 3.39 20.65
C ILE A 121 6.49 4.08 21.86
N SER A 122 5.84 3.34 22.75
CA SER A 122 5.50 3.89 24.05
C SER A 122 6.82 4.13 24.80
N LYS A 123 7.13 5.40 25.07
CA LYS A 123 8.15 5.69 26.08
C LYS A 123 7.61 5.21 27.42
N LYS A 124 8.11 4.03 27.84
CA LYS A 124 8.15 3.49 29.21
C LYS A 124 6.81 3.01 29.81
N ASN A 125 6.77 1.68 30.01
CA ASN A 125 5.95 0.87 30.93
C ASN A 125 4.51 1.35 31.21
N ILE A 126 3.52 0.67 30.63
CA ILE A 126 2.33 0.13 31.33
C ILE A 126 1.73 -0.96 30.44
N SER A 127 1.31 -2.02 31.11
CA SER A 127 0.69 -3.26 30.65
C SER A 127 -0.53 -3.08 29.73
N ASP A 128 -0.61 -4.02 28.79
CA ASP A 128 -1.79 -4.73 28.25
C ASP A 128 -2.98 -3.92 27.68
N GLY A 129 -3.46 -4.36 26.52
CA GLY A 129 -4.67 -3.85 25.87
C GLY A 129 -4.52 -3.61 24.38
N GLY A 130 -4.56 -4.69 23.59
CA GLY A 130 -4.64 -4.65 22.13
C GLY A 130 -5.81 -3.76 21.66
N SER A 131 -5.46 -2.58 21.15
CA SER A 131 -6.43 -1.63 20.62
C SER A 131 -6.43 -1.74 19.09
N GLN A 132 -7.42 -2.42 18.51
CA GLN A 132 -7.71 -2.28 17.09
C GLN A 132 -8.24 -0.86 16.84
N SER A 133 -7.35 0.02 16.39
CA SER A 133 -7.74 1.35 15.95
C SER A 133 -8.29 1.27 14.53
N ASN A 134 -9.61 1.38 14.39
CA ASN A 134 -10.28 1.57 13.11
C ASN A 134 -10.05 3.02 12.64
N PHE A 135 -9.10 3.22 11.74
CA PHE A 135 -8.92 4.50 11.07
C PHE A 135 -9.81 4.56 9.83
N ASN A 136 -10.76 5.50 9.84
CA ASN A 136 -11.58 5.80 8.68
C ASN A 136 -10.77 6.68 7.70
N CYS A 137 -10.29 6.09 6.61
CA CYS A 137 -9.51 6.79 5.57
C CYS A 137 -10.33 7.78 4.72
N SER A 138 -11.66 7.86 4.88
CA SER A 138 -12.50 8.71 4.02
C SER A 138 -12.21 10.21 4.14
N SER A 139 -11.54 10.67 5.21
CA SER A 139 -11.19 12.08 5.41
C SER A 139 -9.88 12.51 4.73
N PHE A 140 -9.14 11.61 4.08
CA PHE A 140 -7.86 11.93 3.43
C PHE A 140 -7.93 12.05 1.89
N TRP A 141 -9.08 11.74 1.27
CA TRP A 141 -9.22 11.63 -0.18
C TRP A 141 -9.51 12.94 -0.92
N ASN A 142 -9.70 14.07 -0.22
CA ASN A 142 -10.03 15.35 -0.85
C ASN A 142 -8.85 16.34 -0.82
N SER A 143 -7.73 16.03 -1.48
CA SER A 143 -6.82 17.06 -2.01
C SER A 143 -5.75 16.47 -2.93
N THR A 144 -5.51 17.16 -4.04
CA THR A 144 -4.78 16.82 -5.27
C THR A 144 -3.27 16.56 -5.15
N ARG A 145 -2.79 15.90 -4.08
CA ARG A 145 -1.44 15.35 -3.90
C ARG A 145 -1.33 14.97 -2.44
N ARG A 146 -1.25 13.68 -2.11
CA ARG A 146 -0.54 13.24 -0.91
C ARG A 146 -0.28 11.74 -0.89
N PHE A 147 0.95 11.45 -0.49
CA PHE A 147 1.64 10.16 -0.45
C PHE A 147 1.18 9.35 0.76
N PHE A 148 1.12 8.03 0.61
CA PHE A 148 1.25 7.07 1.71
C PHE A 148 2.63 6.43 1.61
#